data_AF-A0A5C5YQQ1-F1
#
_entry.id   AF-A0A5C5YQQ1-F1
#
_cell.length_a   1.000
_cell.length_b   1.000
_cell.length_c   1.000
_cell.angle_alpha   90.00
_cell.angle_beta   90.00
_cell.angle_gamma   90.00
#
_symmetry.space_group_name_H-M   'P 1'
#
loop_
_entity.id
_entity.type
_entity.pdbx_description
1 polymer ?
#
loop_
_entity_poly.entity_id
_entity_poly.type
_entity_poly.pdbx_seq_one_letter_code
_entity_poly.pdbx_strand_id
1 'polypeptide(L)'
;MTSLRPKNDVENLCVDEVVRRATAEFGFVQIDNDRGARYAAEALARRLDLPHEAKDQAMIPLMGAVEMIVGNDRQSDKHFLKCVVIPNGPIHVLYLYNSHETQTRALLERLANVLGYSMSSE
;
A
#
# COMPACT_ATOMS: atom_id res chain seq x y z
N MET A 1 1.83 -1.93 12.68
CA MET A 1 1.33 -1.58 11.33
C MET A 1 1.85 -2.63 10.34
N THR A 2 0.98 -3.23 9.53
CA THR A 2 1.43 -4.22 8.53
C THR A 2 1.92 -3.51 7.26
N SER A 3 3.10 -3.89 6.78
CA SER A 3 3.66 -3.39 5.53
C SER A 3 4.31 -4.50 4.68
N LEU A 4 4.28 -4.33 3.36
CA LEU A 4 5.01 -5.18 2.43
C LEU A 4 6.32 -4.50 2.04
N ARG A 5 7.41 -5.27 2.06
CA ARG A 5 8.73 -4.85 1.59
C ARG A 5 9.33 -5.88 0.63
N PRO A 6 10.19 -5.51 -0.32
CA PRO A 6 10.84 -6.45 -1.21
C PRO A 6 11.52 -7.60 -0.45
N LYS A 7 11.47 -8.81 -1.01
CA LYS A 7 12.29 -9.92 -0.50
C LYS A 7 13.75 -9.64 -0.85
N ASN A 8 14.65 -9.80 0.12
CA ASN A 8 16.09 -9.52 0.01
C ASN A 8 16.39 -8.02 -0.22
N ASP A 9 17.63 -7.69 -0.59
CA ASP A 9 18.09 -6.32 -0.86
C ASP A 9 17.65 -5.78 -2.24
N VAL A 10 16.45 -6.17 -2.70
CA VAL A 10 15.89 -5.70 -3.97
C VAL A 10 15.22 -4.34 -3.77
N GLU A 11 15.33 -3.46 -4.76
CA GLU A 11 14.68 -2.14 -4.74
C GLU A 11 13.15 -2.26 -4.72
N ASN A 12 12.50 -1.26 -4.12
CA ASN A 12 11.05 -1.15 -4.17
C ASN A 12 10.58 -0.90 -5.61
N LEU A 13 9.53 -1.61 -6.03
CA LEU A 13 8.85 -1.37 -7.29
C LEU A 13 8.24 0.03 -7.32
N CYS A 14 8.23 0.64 -8.51
CA CYS A 14 7.43 1.82 -8.76
C CYS A 14 5.93 1.49 -8.72
N VAL A 15 5.11 2.52 -8.50
CA VAL A 15 3.65 2.40 -8.40
C VAL A 15 3.04 1.70 -9.62
N ASP A 16 3.48 2.05 -10.83
CA ASP A 16 2.97 1.47 -12.07
C ASP A 16 3.19 -0.03 -12.15
N GLU A 17 4.35 -0.52 -11.71
CA GLU A 17 4.66 -1.94 -11.72
C GLU A 17 3.87 -2.71 -10.65
N VAL A 18 3.66 -2.10 -9.47
CA VAL A 18 2.78 -2.66 -8.43
C VAL A 18 1.36 -2.80 -8.96
N VAL A 19 0.83 -1.74 -9.57
CA VAL A 19 -0.51 -1.72 -10.17
C VAL A 19 -0.63 -2.73 -11.29
N ARG A 20 0.34 -2.79 -12.21
CA ARG A 20 0.34 -3.73 -13.34
C ARG A 20 0.28 -5.17 -12.87
N ARG A 21 1.11 -5.55 -11.89
CA ARG A 21 1.13 -6.90 -11.33
C ARG A 21 -0.13 -7.23 -10.54
N ALA A 22 -0.65 -6.30 -9.75
CA ALA A 22 -1.91 -6.48 -9.03
C ALA A 22 -3.08 -6.69 -10.00
N THR A 23 -3.14 -5.91 -11.09
CA THR A 23 -4.20 -6.03 -12.11
C THR A 23 -4.13 -7.37 -12.84
N ALA A 24 -2.94 -7.96 -12.98
CA ALA A 24 -2.79 -9.28 -13.58
C ALA A 24 -3.20 -10.43 -12.65
N GLU A 25 -3.15 -10.23 -11.33
CA GLU A 25 -3.44 -11.26 -10.31
C GLU A 25 -4.89 -11.22 -9.79
N PHE A 26 -5.47 -10.02 -9.68
CA PHE A 26 -6.75 -9.81 -9.02
C PHE A 26 -7.85 -9.49 -10.03
N GLY A 27 -9.04 -10.08 -9.82
CA GLY A 27 -10.21 -9.83 -10.67
C GLY A 27 -10.81 -8.43 -10.49
N PHE A 28 -10.42 -7.73 -9.42
CA PHE A 28 -10.78 -6.35 -9.16
C PHE A 28 -9.59 -5.58 -8.61
N VAL A 29 -9.28 -4.44 -9.22
CA VAL A 29 -8.32 -3.45 -8.74
C VAL A 29 -8.92 -2.05 -8.92
N GLN A 30 -8.97 -1.28 -7.85
CA GLN A 30 -9.36 0.12 -7.85
C GLN A 30 -8.21 0.96 -7.30
N ILE A 31 -7.95 2.10 -7.95
CA ILE A 31 -6.85 3.01 -7.61
C ILE A 31 -7.45 4.39 -7.36
N ASP A 32 -7.01 5.04 -6.29
CA ASP A 32 -7.40 6.41 -5.94
C ASP A 32 -6.13 7.20 -5.54
N ASN A 33 -5.72 8.10 -6.44
CA ASN A 33 -4.53 8.93 -6.28
C ASN A 33 -4.74 9.99 -5.18
N ASP A 34 -5.93 10.58 -5.10
CA ASP A 34 -6.24 11.63 -4.13
C ASP A 34 -6.21 11.09 -2.70
N ARG A 35 -6.76 9.88 -2.51
CA ARG A 35 -6.70 9.20 -1.21
C ARG A 35 -5.30 8.73 -0.85
N GLY A 36 -4.54 8.25 -1.82
CA GLY A 36 -3.13 7.90 -1.62
C GLY A 36 -2.32 9.10 -1.13
N ALA A 37 -2.45 10.25 -1.80
CA ALA A 37 -1.80 11.49 -1.41
C ALA A 37 -2.23 11.98 -0.01
N ARG A 38 -3.53 11.90 0.32
CA ARG A 38 -4.04 12.26 1.66
C ARG A 38 -3.46 11.38 2.76
N TYR A 39 -3.43 10.06 2.57
CA TYR A 39 -2.82 9.15 3.53
C TYR A 39 -1.35 9.49 3.76
N ALA A 40 -0.63 9.76 2.67
CA ALA A 40 0.78 10.10 2.72
C ALA A 40 1.02 11.41 3.49
N ALA A 41 0.20 12.43 3.24
CA ALA A 41 0.22 13.68 3.99
C ALA A 41 -0.09 13.49 5.49
N GLU A 42 -1.07 12.65 5.84
CA GLU A 42 -1.40 12.32 7.24
C GLU A 42 -0.26 11.56 7.93
N ALA A 43 0.35 10.58 7.24
CA ALA A 43 1.48 9.82 7.77
C ALA A 43 2.69 10.72 8.05
N LEU A 44 2.93 11.72 7.19
CA LEU A 44 3.95 12.73 7.40
C LEU A 44 3.59 13.70 8.53
N ALA A 45 2.35 14.15 8.62
CA ALA A 45 1.88 15.05 9.67
C ALA A 45 2.05 14.45 11.07
N ARG A 46 1.92 13.13 11.21
CA ARG A 46 2.18 12.41 12.46
C ARG A 46 3.65 12.40 12.88
N ARG A 47 4.59 12.71 11.98
CA ARG A 47 6.01 12.92 12.30
C ARG A 47 6.23 14.37 12.77
N LEU A 48 5.58 14.71 13.88
CA LEU A 48 5.44 16.08 14.39
C LEU A 48 6.80 16.78 14.61
N ASP A 49 7.85 16.03 14.93
CA ASP A 49 9.18 16.55 15.29
C ASP A 49 10.12 16.84 14.10
N LEU A 50 9.67 16.68 12.86
CA LEU A 50 10.54 16.99 11.71
C LEU A 50 10.61 18.51 11.43
N PRO A 51 11.82 19.06 11.18
CA PRO A 51 12.00 20.40 10.63
C PRO A 51 11.23 20.59 9.31
N HIS A 52 10.87 21.83 8.97
CA HIS A 52 10.05 22.13 7.79
C HIS A 52 10.69 21.61 6.49
N GLU A 53 11.99 21.81 6.30
CA GLU A 53 12.74 21.31 5.13
C GLU A 53 12.74 19.77 5.04
N ALA A 54 12.79 19.09 6.19
CA ALA A 54 12.71 17.63 6.24
C ALA A 54 11.29 17.12 5.93
N LYS A 55 10.25 17.92 6.23
CA LYS A 55 8.87 17.62 5.83
C LYS A 55 8.71 17.78 4.32
N ASP A 56 9.23 18.84 3.72
CA ASP A 56 9.16 19.05 2.27
C ASP A 56 9.91 17.97 1.49
N GLN A 57 11.12 17.59 1.92
CA GLN A 57 11.85 16.48 1.31
C GLN A 57 11.13 15.14 1.48
N ALA A 58 10.47 14.92 2.62
CA ALA A 58 9.68 13.71 2.84
C ALA A 58 8.35 13.71 2.05
N MET A 59 7.85 14.87 1.62
CA MET A 59 6.66 14.97 0.75
C MET A 59 6.92 14.52 -0.68
N ILE A 60 8.12 14.75 -1.22
CA ILE A 60 8.42 14.49 -2.64
C ILE A 60 8.15 13.03 -3.03
N PRO A 61 8.60 12.00 -2.28
CA PRO A 61 8.26 10.60 -2.57
C PRO A 61 6.77 10.30 -2.39
N LEU A 62 6.06 11.07 -1.58
CA LEU A 62 4.66 10.85 -1.21
C LEU A 62 3.66 11.43 -2.22
N MET A 63 4.09 12.35 -3.09
CA MET A 63 3.24 12.95 -4.14
C MET A 63 2.74 11.95 -5.19
N GLY A 64 3.40 10.80 -5.32
CA GLY A 64 2.95 9.71 -6.20
C GLY A 64 2.26 8.56 -5.46
N ALA A 65 1.95 8.71 -4.17
CA ALA A 65 1.30 7.64 -3.42
C ALA A 65 -0.12 7.39 -3.91
N VAL A 66 -0.49 6.11 -4.03
CA VAL A 66 -1.83 5.71 -4.48
C VAL A 66 -2.48 4.80 -3.46
N GLU A 67 -3.77 5.01 -3.19
CA GLU A 67 -4.59 4.03 -2.50
C GLU A 67 -5.00 2.96 -3.53
N MET A 68 -4.75 1.70 -3.20
CA MET A 68 -5.11 0.56 -4.03
C MET A 68 -6.00 -0.39 -3.24
N ILE A 69 -7.15 -0.72 -3.81
CA ILE A 69 -8.07 -1.74 -3.32
C ILE A 69 -8.04 -2.91 -4.29
N VAL A 70 -7.74 -4.11 -3.79
CA VAL A 70 -7.71 -5.33 -4.61
C VAL A 70 -8.68 -6.38 -4.07
N GLY A 71 -9.26 -7.18 -4.96
CA GLY A 71 -10.20 -8.24 -4.62
C GLY A 71 -10.35 -9.27 -5.75
N ASN A 72 -11.04 -10.37 -5.48
CA ASN A 72 -11.31 -11.40 -6.49
C ASN A 72 -12.47 -11.00 -7.43
N ASP A 73 -13.42 -10.24 -6.92
CA ASP A 73 -14.60 -9.77 -7.64
C ASP A 73 -14.99 -8.37 -7.17
N ARG A 74 -15.81 -7.68 -7.96
CA ARG A 74 -16.27 -6.31 -7.69
C ARG A 74 -17.39 -6.23 -6.65
N GLN A 75 -18.02 -7.35 -6.29
CA GLN A 75 -19.21 -7.38 -5.44
C GLN A 75 -18.90 -7.70 -3.97
N SER A 76 -17.66 -8.08 -3.67
CA SER A 76 -17.28 -8.46 -2.32
C SER A 76 -16.96 -7.25 -1.45
N ASP A 77 -18.01 -6.64 -0.90
CA ASP A 77 -17.92 -5.52 0.05
C ASP A 77 -17.17 -5.87 1.35
N LYS A 78 -16.84 -7.15 1.57
CA LYS A 78 -16.20 -7.66 2.79
C LYS A 78 -14.85 -8.35 2.56
N HIS A 79 -14.49 -8.66 1.30
CA HIS A 79 -13.25 -9.37 0.99
C HIS A 79 -12.43 -8.60 -0.04
N PHE A 80 -11.92 -7.46 0.40
CA PHE A 80 -10.98 -6.65 -0.37
C PHE A 80 -9.78 -6.29 0.50
N LEU A 81 -8.60 -6.24 -0.09
CA LEU A 81 -7.41 -5.74 0.58
C LEU A 81 -7.24 -4.27 0.21
N LYS A 82 -7.14 -3.42 1.24
CA LYS A 82 -6.84 -2.00 1.08
C LYS A 82 -5.38 -1.74 1.42
N CYS A 83 -4.66 -1.05 0.55
CA CYS A 83 -3.28 -0.67 0.78
C CYS A 83 -2.94 0.69 0.18
N VAL A 84 -1.84 1.27 0.63
CA VAL A 84 -1.24 2.48 0.04
C VAL A 84 0.12 2.12 -0.49
N VAL A 85 0.32 2.38 -1.78
CA VAL A 85 1.59 2.15 -2.48
C VAL A 85 2.33 3.47 -2.52
N ILE A 86 3.48 3.53 -1.85
CA ILE A 86 4.35 4.70 -1.85
C ILE A 86 5.43 4.48 -2.93
N PRO A 87 5.68 5.45 -3.82
CA PRO A 87 6.78 5.41 -4.77
C PRO A 87 8.10 5.05 -4.10
N ASN A 88 8.74 3.99 -4.59
CA ASN A 88 10.03 3.49 -4.10
C ASN A 88 10.07 3.22 -2.58
N GLY A 89 8.91 3.04 -1.96
CA GLY A 89 8.75 2.82 -0.53
C GLY A 89 8.01 1.53 -0.20
N PRO A 90 7.80 1.24 1.09
CA PRO A 90 6.97 0.12 1.51
C PRO A 90 5.51 0.32 1.10
N ILE A 91 4.80 -0.79 0.93
CA ILE A 91 3.34 -0.76 0.76
C ILE A 91 2.69 -0.92 2.13
N HIS A 92 1.83 0.02 2.51
CA HIS A 92 1.15 -0.01 3.80
C HIS A 92 -0.23 -0.64 3.68
N VAL A 93 -0.55 -1.61 4.55
CA VAL A 93 -1.86 -2.25 4.57
C VAL A 93 -2.79 -1.50 5.52
N LEU A 94 -4.00 -1.20 5.07
CA LEU A 94 -5.01 -0.48 5.84
C LEU A 94 -6.14 -1.42 6.26
N TYR A 95 -6.19 -1.75 7.55
CA TYR A 95 -7.31 -2.51 8.12
C TYR A 95 -8.42 -1.56 8.57
N LEU A 96 -9.65 -1.81 8.11
CA LEU A 96 -10.79 -0.94 8.41
C LEU A 96 -11.51 -1.33 9.71
N TYR A 97 -11.42 -2.59 10.11
CA TYR A 97 -12.05 -3.15 11.31
C TYR A 97 -11.30 -4.43 11.75
N ASN A 98 -11.49 -4.86 12.99
CA ASN A 98 -10.67 -5.93 13.61
C ASN A 98 -10.67 -7.26 12.83
N SER A 99 -11.81 -7.66 12.26
CA SER A 99 -11.89 -8.89 11.46
C SER A 99 -11.32 -8.75 10.04
N HIS A 100 -11.07 -7.52 9.58
CA HIS A 100 -10.57 -7.24 8.22
C HIS A 100 -9.19 -7.86 8.01
N GLU A 101 -8.32 -7.80 9.02
CA GLU A 101 -6.98 -8.38 8.95
C GLU A 101 -7.03 -9.88 8.64
N THR A 102 -7.81 -10.63 9.42
CA THR A 102 -7.96 -12.07 9.21
C THR A 102 -8.65 -12.39 7.88
N GLN A 103 -9.67 -11.62 7.50
CA GLN A 103 -10.42 -11.83 6.25
C GLN A 103 -9.59 -11.55 5.00
N THR A 104 -8.64 -10.62 5.07
CA THR A 104 -7.85 -10.18 3.92
C THR A 104 -6.47 -10.84 3.85
N ARG A 105 -6.11 -11.68 4.83
CA ARG A 105 -4.80 -12.34 4.90
C ARG A 105 -4.45 -13.10 3.63
N ALA A 106 -5.39 -13.85 3.06
CA ALA A 106 -5.15 -14.59 1.81
C ALA A 106 -4.89 -13.66 0.61
N LEU A 107 -5.55 -12.50 0.54
CA LEU A 107 -5.30 -11.50 -0.50
C LEU A 107 -3.93 -10.83 -0.29
N LEU A 108 -3.57 -10.56 0.96
CA LEU A 108 -2.28 -9.98 1.31
C LEU A 108 -1.11 -10.89 0.95
N GLU A 109 -1.20 -12.18 1.29
CA GLU A 109 -0.19 -13.18 0.95
C GLU A 109 -0.01 -13.33 -0.57
N ARG A 110 -1.12 -13.34 -1.32
CA ARG A 110 -1.09 -13.36 -2.79
C ARG A 110 -0.44 -12.11 -3.37
N LEU A 111 -0.84 -10.93 -2.90
CA LEU A 111 -0.24 -9.67 -3.33
C LEU A 111 1.27 -9.66 -3.04
N ALA A 112 1.67 -10.04 -1.83
CA ALA A 112 3.08 -10.12 -1.45
C ALA A 112 3.84 -11.07 -2.39
N ASN A 113 3.30 -12.25 -2.69
CA ASN A 113 3.95 -13.21 -3.59
C ASN A 113 4.11 -12.68 -5.01
N VAL A 114 3.07 -12.08 -5.59
CA VAL A 114 3.10 -11.52 -6.96
C VAL A 114 4.06 -10.34 -7.09
N LEU A 115 4.17 -9.53 -6.03
CA LEU A 115 5.13 -8.43 -6.00
C LEU A 115 6.56 -8.90 -5.71
N GLY A 116 6.74 -10.10 -5.15
CA GLY A 116 8.04 -10.58 -4.68
C GLY A 116 8.43 -9.97 -3.32
N TYR A 117 7.44 -9.66 -2.48
CA TYR A 117 7.57 -8.95 -1.22
C TYR A 117 7.31 -9.88 -0.02
N SER A 118 7.82 -9.52 1.14
CA SER A 118 7.53 -10.15 2.44
C SER A 118 6.65 -9.23 3.29
N MET A 119 5.84 -9.85 4.16
CA MET A 119 5.06 -9.13 5.16
C MET A 119 5.96 -8.80 6.35
N SER A 120 5.86 -7.57 6.82
CA SER A 120 6.50 -7.09 8.05
C SER A 120 5.44 -6.45 8.95
N SER A 121 5.44 -6.84 10.22
CA SER A 121 4.62 -6.26 11.27
C SER A 121 5.57 -5.55 12.24
N GLU A 122 5.64 -4.23 12.12
CA GLU A 122 6.28 -3.34 13.11
C GLU A 122 5.27 -2.90 14.17
#